data_AF-A0A2P4YHR2-F1
#
_entry.id   AF-A0A2P4YHR2-F1
#
_cell.length_a   1.000
_cell.length_b   1.000
_cell.length_c   1.000
_cell.angle_alpha   90.00
_cell.angle_beta   90.00
_cell.angle_gamma   90.00
#
_symmetry.space_group_name_H-M   'P 1'
#
loop_
_entity.id
_entity.type
_entity.pdbx_description
1 polymer ?
#
loop_
_entity_poly.entity_id
_entity_poly.type
_entity_poly.pdbx_seq_one_letter_code
_entity_poly.pdbx_strand_id
1 'polypeptide(L)'
;MCPNSYDPENWYQCGNTAEVITAKRHGDPGMNIPLPIKRSTTIGGGVESCLSEETELYARVNLQPLHLRCTDPTFCVVSDDYTYFVRNTTQWGDRMLRMCLFEYNTATSNSTELCLPPMLAQKIAYVLSPVSEEVRENDPDVCGFYFYPYEVLQQYKSQFGNFYVNNFEVEWHAQSYAANKAFYPDLDYSEVEKSTRKQKQYDFVGPFPFARIVDKKDLPVVNEV
;
A
#
# COMPACT_ATOMS: atom_id res chain seq x y z
N MET A 1 1.98 11.57 5.82
CA MET A 1 1.32 10.27 5.59
C MET A 1 2.02 9.50 4.48
N CYS A 2 2.05 8.16 4.55
CA CYS A 2 2.84 7.28 3.67
C CYS A 2 1.99 6.28 2.90
N PRO A 3 1.21 6.73 1.91
CA PRO A 3 0.32 5.85 1.16
C PRO A 3 1.08 4.76 0.40
N ASN A 4 2.32 5.06 -0.02
CA ASN A 4 3.17 4.20 -0.82
C ASN A 4 2.39 3.53 -1.96
N SER A 5 1.71 4.34 -2.79
CA SER A 5 0.72 3.89 -3.77
C SER A 5 1.23 2.82 -4.74
N TYR A 6 2.53 2.78 -5.03
CA TYR A 6 3.13 1.80 -5.93
C TYR A 6 3.40 0.43 -5.29
N ASP A 7 3.19 0.29 -3.98
CA ASP A 7 3.36 -0.97 -3.28
C ASP A 7 2.10 -1.84 -3.43
N PRO A 8 2.20 -3.03 -4.06
CA PRO A 8 1.07 -3.90 -4.29
C PRO A 8 0.36 -4.38 -3.04
N GLU A 9 1.04 -4.36 -1.88
CA GLU A 9 0.43 -4.71 -0.61
C GLU A 9 -0.52 -3.61 -0.09
N ASN A 10 -0.42 -2.39 -0.62
CA ASN A 10 -1.26 -1.24 -0.23
C ASN A 10 -2.43 -0.99 -1.20
N TRP A 11 -2.60 -1.81 -2.24
CA TRP A 11 -3.74 -1.69 -3.16
C TRP A 11 -5.03 -2.22 -2.53
N TYR A 12 -6.15 -1.57 -2.81
CA TYR A 12 -7.45 -1.91 -2.25
C TYR A 12 -7.94 -3.25 -2.82
N GLN A 13 -8.34 -4.18 -1.96
CA GLN A 13 -8.85 -5.49 -2.35
C GLN A 13 -10.37 -5.51 -2.25
N CYS A 14 -11.03 -5.50 -3.40
CA CYS A 14 -12.49 -5.43 -3.51
C CYS A 14 -13.16 -6.80 -3.72
N GLY A 15 -12.38 -7.88 -3.85
CA GLY A 15 -12.89 -9.21 -4.14
C GLY A 15 -12.77 -10.18 -2.97
N ASN A 16 -13.60 -10.04 -1.93
CA ASN A 16 -13.68 -11.06 -0.87
C ASN A 16 -14.88 -10.90 0.10
N THR A 17 -16.05 -10.44 -0.35
CA THR A 17 -17.20 -10.30 0.55
C THR A 17 -17.88 -11.63 0.93
N ALA A 18 -17.53 -12.77 0.31
CA ALA A 18 -18.16 -14.06 0.65
C ALA A 18 -17.31 -15.35 0.51
N GLU A 19 -16.11 -15.34 -0.09
CA GLU A 19 -15.33 -16.57 -0.28
C GLU A 19 -14.19 -16.67 0.74
N VAL A 20 -14.43 -17.43 1.82
CA VAL A 20 -13.34 -17.99 2.62
C VAL A 20 -12.62 -19.01 1.75
N ILE A 21 -11.60 -18.56 1.01
CA ILE A 21 -10.68 -19.49 0.37
C ILE A 21 -9.98 -20.23 1.51
N THR A 22 -10.39 -21.48 1.72
CA THR A 22 -9.65 -22.42 2.56
C THR A 22 -8.30 -22.65 1.88
N ALA A 23 -7.32 -21.82 2.22
CA ALA A 23 -5.94 -22.04 1.85
C ALA A 23 -5.47 -23.31 2.55
N LYS A 24 -5.65 -24.47 1.89
CA LYS A 24 -4.97 -25.70 2.27
C LYS A 24 -3.48 -25.42 2.19
N ARG A 25 -2.83 -25.43 3.37
CA ARG A 25 -1.41 -25.11 3.54
C ARG A 25 -0.55 -26.12 2.81
N HIS A 26 0.62 -25.68 2.34
CA HIS A 26 1.66 -26.54 1.81
C HIS A 26 1.99 -27.64 2.85
N GLY A 27 1.76 -28.90 2.49
CA GLY A 27 1.85 -30.06 3.39
C GLY A 27 0.78 -31.14 3.16
N ASP A 28 -0.30 -30.80 2.47
CA ASP A 28 -1.29 -31.80 2.04
C ASP A 28 -0.68 -32.75 0.98
N PRO A 29 -0.82 -34.08 1.14
CA PRO A 29 -0.18 -35.05 0.26
C PRO A 29 -0.84 -35.04 -1.12
N GLY A 30 -0.08 -34.63 -2.13
CA GLY A 30 -0.39 -34.83 -3.54
C GLY A 30 -0.72 -33.55 -4.31
N MET A 31 0.31 -32.88 -4.86
CA MET A 31 0.41 -32.53 -6.29
C MET A 31 1.58 -31.57 -6.56
N ASN A 32 2.58 -32.06 -7.29
CA ASN A 32 3.51 -31.26 -8.09
C ASN A 32 2.88 -31.08 -9.49
N ILE A 33 2.20 -29.97 -9.80
CA ILE A 33 1.88 -29.61 -11.19
C ILE A 33 1.81 -28.08 -11.35
N PRO A 34 2.55 -27.47 -12.30
CA PRO A 34 2.35 -26.07 -12.69
C PRO A 34 1.05 -25.98 -13.48
N LEU A 35 0.04 -25.27 -12.95
CA LEU A 35 -1.26 -25.16 -13.62
C LEU A 35 -1.33 -23.88 -14.50
N PRO A 36 -1.92 -23.97 -15.72
CA PRO A 36 -2.03 -22.86 -16.65
C PRO A 36 -2.94 -21.75 -16.11
N ILE A 37 -2.76 -20.52 -16.61
CA ILE A 37 -3.67 -19.39 -16.38
C ILE A 37 -5.09 -19.79 -16.85
N LYS A 38 -5.94 -20.21 -15.92
CA LYS A 38 -7.35 -20.50 -16.18
C LYS A 38 -8.16 -19.25 -15.83
N ARG A 39 -8.85 -18.69 -16.83
CA ARG A 39 -9.92 -17.71 -16.65
C ARG A 39 -11.12 -18.43 -16.02
N SER A 40 -11.54 -17.99 -14.82
CA SER A 40 -12.70 -18.55 -14.10
C SER A 40 -14.00 -17.90 -14.57
N THR A 41 -15.11 -18.65 -14.52
CA THR A 41 -16.47 -18.19 -14.90
C THR A 41 -17.45 -18.24 -13.71
N THR A 42 -16.98 -18.03 -12.48
CA THR A 42 -17.82 -18.14 -11.27
C THR A 42 -18.72 -16.92 -11.06
N ILE A 43 -20.03 -17.18 -10.89
CA ILE A 43 -21.08 -16.20 -10.56
C ILE A 43 -21.23 -16.15 -9.03
N GLY A 44 -20.68 -15.11 -8.40
CA GLY A 44 -20.82 -14.80 -6.98
C GLY A 44 -19.73 -13.84 -6.49
N GLY A 45 -20.04 -12.53 -6.41
CA GLY A 45 -19.09 -11.47 -6.05
C GLY A 45 -18.14 -11.07 -7.19
N GLY A 46 -18.70 -10.74 -8.36
CA GLY A 46 -17.92 -10.29 -9.51
C GLY A 46 -17.31 -8.89 -9.32
N VAL A 47 -16.76 -8.34 -10.40
CA VAL A 47 -16.15 -7.00 -10.44
C VAL A 47 -17.07 -5.89 -9.89
N GLU A 48 -18.39 -6.11 -9.85
CA GLU A 48 -19.38 -5.17 -9.35
C GLU A 48 -19.07 -4.62 -7.95
N SER A 49 -18.46 -5.43 -7.06
CA SER A 49 -18.02 -4.93 -5.75
C SER A 49 -16.99 -3.81 -5.92
N CYS A 50 -16.04 -4.00 -6.83
CA CYS A 50 -15.01 -3.02 -7.16
C CYS A 50 -15.55 -1.78 -7.88
N LEU A 51 -16.69 -1.91 -8.56
CA LEU A 51 -17.34 -0.81 -9.29
C LEU A 51 -18.32 0.00 -8.41
N SER A 52 -18.56 -0.43 -7.16
CA SER A 52 -19.48 0.26 -6.25
C SER A 52 -18.92 1.59 -5.75
N GLU A 53 -19.78 2.62 -5.67
CA GLU A 53 -19.43 3.93 -5.08
C GLU A 53 -18.93 3.79 -3.63
N GLU A 54 -19.48 2.83 -2.90
CA GLU A 54 -19.06 2.50 -1.54
C GLU A 54 -17.60 2.05 -1.49
N THR A 55 -17.20 1.14 -2.39
CA THR A 55 -15.80 0.67 -2.48
C THR A 55 -14.86 1.80 -2.90
N GLU A 56 -15.27 2.64 -3.84
CA GLU A 56 -14.50 3.82 -4.23
C GLU A 56 -14.28 4.77 -3.04
N LEU A 57 -15.32 5.04 -2.26
CA LEU A 57 -15.23 5.86 -1.06
C LEU A 57 -14.30 5.25 -0.02
N TYR A 58 -14.41 3.94 0.24
CA TYR A 58 -13.52 3.25 1.18
C TYR A 58 -12.06 3.27 0.73
N ALA A 59 -11.77 2.98 -0.54
CA ALA A 59 -10.42 3.03 -1.08
C ALA A 59 -9.84 4.43 -0.96
N ARG A 60 -10.65 5.45 -1.29
CA ARG A 60 -10.25 6.86 -1.20
C ARG A 60 -9.92 7.28 0.23
N VAL A 61 -10.76 6.92 1.21
CA VAL A 61 -10.59 7.27 2.64
C VAL A 61 -9.40 6.52 3.26
N ASN A 62 -9.17 5.26 2.88
CA ASN A 62 -8.01 4.48 3.33
C ASN A 62 -6.72 4.82 2.56
N LEU A 63 -6.84 5.68 1.55
CA LEU A 63 -5.75 6.17 0.72
C LEU A 63 -5.08 5.10 -0.13
N GLN A 64 -5.82 4.04 -0.46
CA GLN A 64 -5.36 2.89 -1.22
C GLN A 64 -5.80 3.04 -2.68
N PRO A 65 -4.91 2.80 -3.66
CA PRO A 65 -5.32 2.70 -5.06
C PRO A 65 -6.30 1.54 -5.27
N LEU A 66 -7.38 1.81 -6.01
CA LEU A 66 -8.39 0.85 -6.41
C LEU A 66 -8.21 0.44 -7.88
N HIS A 67 -7.93 1.41 -8.74
CA HIS A 67 -7.83 1.23 -10.18
C HIS A 67 -6.37 1.08 -10.61
N LEU A 68 -6.07 -0.02 -11.29
CA LEU A 68 -4.73 -0.35 -11.78
C LEU A 68 -4.72 -0.43 -13.31
N ARG A 69 -3.58 -0.11 -13.91
CA ARG A 69 -3.29 -0.30 -15.33
C ARG A 69 -2.18 -1.33 -15.50
N CYS A 70 -2.26 -2.08 -16.58
CA CYS A 70 -1.19 -2.97 -16.98
C CYS A 70 -0.02 -2.18 -17.57
N THR A 71 1.20 -2.50 -17.14
CA THR A 71 2.44 -1.93 -17.69
C THR A 71 3.31 -2.96 -18.40
N ASP A 72 3.03 -4.26 -18.23
CA ASP A 72 3.77 -5.35 -18.86
C ASP A 72 2.83 -6.26 -19.70
N PRO A 73 2.92 -6.21 -21.04
CA PRO A 73 2.02 -6.97 -21.93
C PRO A 73 2.24 -8.49 -21.85
N THR A 74 3.29 -8.95 -21.17
CA THR A 74 3.55 -10.37 -20.93
C THR A 74 2.52 -10.99 -19.98
N PHE A 75 1.92 -10.19 -19.10
CA PHE A 75 1.05 -10.66 -18.03
C PHE A 75 -0.39 -10.19 -18.15
N CYS A 76 -0.63 -9.05 -18.80
CA CYS A 76 -1.94 -8.42 -18.90
C CYS A 76 -2.06 -7.60 -20.19
N VAL A 77 -3.26 -7.10 -20.49
CA VAL A 77 -3.52 -6.27 -21.66
C VAL A 77 -3.14 -4.81 -21.37
N VAL A 78 -2.17 -4.28 -22.11
CA VAL A 78 -1.79 -2.87 -22.04
C VAL A 78 -2.71 -2.07 -22.98
N SER A 79 -3.77 -1.47 -22.42
CA SER A 79 -4.72 -0.61 -23.13
C SER A 79 -5.44 0.30 -22.13
N ASP A 80 -5.83 1.50 -22.57
CA ASP A 80 -6.65 2.42 -21.77
C ASP A 80 -8.11 1.95 -21.64
N ASP A 81 -8.54 1.00 -22.48
CA ASP A 81 -9.87 0.36 -22.39
C ASP A 81 -9.95 -0.68 -21.27
N TYR A 82 -8.84 -0.96 -20.58
CA TYR A 82 -8.76 -1.96 -19.54
C TYR A 82 -8.37 -1.34 -18.20
N THR A 83 -9.08 -1.76 -17.15
CA THR A 83 -8.76 -1.44 -15.77
C THR A 83 -8.71 -2.72 -14.96
N TYR A 84 -7.74 -2.79 -14.05
CA TYR A 84 -7.51 -3.94 -13.21
C TYR A 84 -7.86 -3.60 -11.76
N PHE A 85 -8.54 -4.52 -11.10
CA PHE A 85 -8.88 -4.40 -9.68
C PHE A 85 -8.32 -5.59 -8.92
N VAL A 86 -7.75 -5.36 -7.73
CA VAL A 86 -7.27 -6.48 -6.91
C VAL A 86 -8.46 -7.24 -6.35
N ARG A 87 -8.60 -8.50 -6.77
CA ARG A 87 -9.58 -9.41 -6.18
C ARG A 87 -9.07 -9.83 -4.82
N ASN A 88 -7.91 -10.49 -4.78
CA ASN A 88 -7.29 -10.97 -3.56
C ASN A 88 -5.76 -11.13 -3.71
N THR A 89 -5.07 -11.10 -2.57
CA THR A 89 -3.64 -11.40 -2.49
C THR A 89 -3.38 -12.50 -1.48
N THR A 90 -2.56 -13.49 -1.84
CA THR A 90 -2.18 -14.60 -0.96
C THR A 90 -0.66 -14.72 -0.88
N GLN A 91 -0.12 -15.00 0.31
CA GLN A 91 1.31 -15.25 0.49
C GLN A 91 1.69 -16.65 -0.03
N TRP A 92 2.82 -16.76 -0.72
CA TRP A 92 3.28 -17.98 -1.41
C TRP A 92 4.71 -18.40 -1.00
N GLY A 93 5.04 -18.34 0.30
CA GLY A 93 6.40 -18.64 0.77
C GLY A 93 7.44 -17.63 0.27
N ASP A 94 8.62 -17.57 0.90
CA ASP A 94 9.75 -16.71 0.48
C ASP A 94 9.38 -15.25 0.12
N ARG A 95 8.40 -14.68 0.84
CA ARG A 95 7.84 -13.32 0.61
C ARG A 95 7.23 -13.09 -0.78
N MET A 96 6.90 -14.15 -1.50
CA MET A 96 6.17 -14.07 -2.75
C MET A 96 4.67 -13.89 -2.50
N LEU A 97 4.02 -13.21 -3.43
CA LEU A 97 2.59 -12.96 -3.45
C LEU A 97 1.99 -13.58 -4.71
N ARG A 98 0.87 -14.27 -4.54
CA ARG A 98 -0.02 -14.64 -5.64
C ARG A 98 -1.23 -13.71 -5.59
N MET A 99 -1.28 -12.79 -6.55
CA MET A 99 -2.31 -11.77 -6.67
C MET A 99 -3.25 -12.13 -7.83
N CYS A 100 -4.55 -12.17 -7.55
CA CYS A 100 -5.57 -12.28 -8.59
C CYS A 100 -6.33 -10.96 -8.71
N LEU A 101 -6.74 -10.68 -9.95
CA LEU A 101 -7.28 -9.41 -10.40
C LEU A 101 -8.55 -9.68 -11.19
N PHE A 102 -9.47 -8.72 -11.13
CA PHE A 102 -10.47 -8.56 -12.17
C PHE A 102 -9.86 -7.72 -13.30
N GLU A 103 -9.85 -8.27 -14.50
CA GLU A 103 -9.55 -7.56 -15.75
C GLU A 103 -10.87 -7.04 -16.33
N TYR A 104 -11.12 -5.74 -16.19
CA TYR A 104 -12.35 -5.08 -16.60
C TYR A 104 -12.14 -4.25 -17.87
N ASN A 105 -12.91 -4.55 -18.91
CA ASN A 105 -12.94 -3.77 -20.14
C ASN A 105 -14.01 -2.67 -20.01
N THR A 106 -13.58 -1.42 -19.95
CA THR A 106 -14.45 -0.25 -19.73
C THR A 106 -15.32 0.06 -20.94
N ALA A 107 -14.90 -0.31 -22.16
CA ALA A 107 -15.64 -0.07 -23.39
C ALA A 107 -16.83 -1.04 -23.59
N THR A 108 -16.72 -2.27 -23.08
CA THR A 108 -17.73 -3.33 -23.24
C THR A 108 -18.39 -3.75 -21.93
N SER A 109 -17.93 -3.20 -20.80
CA SER A 109 -18.31 -3.57 -19.44
C SER A 109 -18.14 -5.07 -19.12
N ASN A 110 -17.28 -5.76 -19.86
CA ASN A 110 -16.97 -7.17 -19.61
C ASN A 110 -15.84 -7.30 -18.59
N SER A 111 -15.94 -8.30 -17.71
CA SER A 111 -14.88 -8.63 -16.76
C SER A 111 -14.41 -10.06 -16.95
N THR A 112 -13.11 -10.28 -16.78
CA THR A 112 -12.53 -11.62 -16.62
C THR A 112 -11.63 -11.67 -15.37
N GLU A 113 -11.22 -12.85 -14.96
CA GLU A 113 -10.26 -13.03 -13.86
C GLU A 113 -8.87 -13.37 -14.39
N LEU A 114 -7.85 -12.73 -13.82
CA LEU A 114 -6.44 -12.94 -14.09
C LEU A 114 -5.72 -13.19 -12.77
N CYS A 115 -4.99 -14.30 -12.66
CA CYS A 115 -4.07 -14.51 -11.54
C CYS A 115 -2.63 -14.45 -12.03
N LEU A 116 -1.84 -13.56 -11.44
CA LEU A 116 -0.40 -13.53 -11.67
C LEU A 116 0.24 -14.80 -11.07
N PRO A 117 1.36 -15.29 -11.65
CA PRO A 117 2.17 -16.29 -10.97
C PRO A 117 2.66 -15.73 -9.62
N PRO A 118 3.08 -16.60 -8.68
CA PRO A 118 3.75 -16.15 -7.47
C PRO A 118 4.98 -15.30 -7.81
N MET A 119 4.98 -14.05 -7.34
CA MET A 119 6.04 -13.09 -7.61
C MET A 119 6.30 -12.22 -6.39
N LEU A 120 7.50 -11.65 -6.30
CA LEU A 120 7.78 -10.61 -5.30
C LEU A 120 6.91 -9.37 -5.56
N ALA A 121 6.53 -8.66 -4.50
CA ALA A 121 5.79 -7.40 -4.59
C ALA A 121 6.45 -6.41 -5.57
N GLN A 122 7.77 -6.30 -5.57
CA GLN A 122 8.47 -5.42 -6.50
C GLN A 122 8.22 -5.81 -7.97
N LYS A 123 8.15 -7.10 -8.29
CA LYS A 123 7.87 -7.54 -9.66
C LYS A 123 6.41 -7.29 -10.03
N ILE A 124 5.48 -7.44 -9.10
CA ILE A 124 4.07 -7.08 -9.31
C ILE A 124 3.94 -5.57 -9.61
N ALA A 125 4.67 -4.71 -8.89
CA ALA A 125 4.71 -3.27 -9.13
C ALA A 125 5.31 -2.84 -10.49
N TYR A 126 6.02 -3.73 -11.18
CA TYR A 126 6.46 -3.52 -12.57
C TYR A 126 5.44 -4.00 -13.60
N VAL A 127 4.53 -4.89 -13.22
CA VAL A 127 3.51 -5.47 -14.11
C VAL A 127 2.23 -4.63 -14.10
N LEU A 128 1.90 -4.09 -12.94
CA LEU A 128 0.72 -3.25 -12.71
C LEU A 128 1.13 -1.97 -12.00
N SER A 129 0.43 -0.89 -12.31
CA SER A 129 0.62 0.39 -11.69
C SER A 129 -0.73 1.05 -11.39
N PRO A 130 -0.88 1.79 -10.29
CA PRO A 130 -2.06 2.63 -10.08
C PRO A 130 -2.32 3.59 -11.24
N VAL A 131 -3.58 3.93 -11.46
CA VAL A 131 -3.93 5.08 -12.31
C VAL A 131 -3.35 6.36 -11.71
N SER A 132 -2.97 7.31 -12.56
CA SER A 132 -2.29 8.56 -12.15
C SER A 132 -3.08 9.36 -11.10
N GLU A 133 -4.40 9.29 -11.14
CA GLU A 133 -5.31 10.03 -10.28
C GLU A 133 -5.32 9.50 -8.84
N GLU A 134 -4.92 8.25 -8.63
CA GLU A 134 -4.90 7.58 -7.32
C GLU A 134 -3.49 7.48 -6.73
N VAL A 135 -2.47 7.89 -7.49
CA VAL A 135 -1.10 7.99 -6.99
C VAL A 135 -1.01 9.15 -6.00
N ARG A 136 -0.59 8.84 -4.78
CA ARG A 136 -0.32 9.82 -3.74
C ARG A 136 1.15 9.79 -3.36
N GLU A 137 1.77 10.96 -3.33
CA GLU A 137 3.13 11.09 -2.86
C GLU A 137 3.23 10.81 -1.36
N ASN A 138 4.31 10.14 -0.98
CA ASN A 138 4.67 10.00 0.42
C ASN A 138 5.07 11.37 0.97
N ASP A 139 4.47 11.74 2.09
CA ASP A 139 4.81 12.97 2.81
C ASP A 139 6.24 12.86 3.38
N PRO A 140 7.20 13.67 2.93
CA PRO A 140 8.58 13.56 3.36
C PRO A 140 8.78 13.83 4.86
N ASP A 141 7.83 14.53 5.51
CA ASP A 141 7.90 14.77 6.95
C ASP A 141 7.47 13.55 7.76
N VAL A 142 6.67 12.64 7.19
CA VAL A 142 6.09 11.48 7.92
C VAL A 142 6.49 10.13 7.33
N CYS A 143 7.10 10.13 6.13
CA CYS A 143 7.59 8.95 5.43
C CYS A 143 9.09 8.94 5.23
N GLY A 144 9.72 7.88 5.71
CA GLY A 144 11.15 7.69 5.62
C GLY A 144 11.68 6.85 6.78
N PHE A 145 13.00 6.84 6.92
CA PHE A 145 13.65 6.22 8.06
C PHE A 145 13.60 7.19 9.24
N TYR A 146 12.77 6.89 10.23
CA TYR A 146 12.67 7.68 11.45
C TYR A 146 13.62 7.17 12.52
N PHE A 147 14.39 8.10 13.09
CA PHE A 147 14.99 7.89 14.40
C PHE A 147 13.88 8.06 15.44
N TYR A 148 13.53 6.98 16.12
CA TYR A 148 12.61 7.02 17.26
C TYR A 148 13.39 7.42 18.51
N PRO A 149 13.06 8.54 19.19
CA PRO A 149 13.63 8.83 20.49
C PRO A 149 13.31 7.70 21.48
N TYR A 150 14.27 7.37 22.35
CA TYR A 150 14.11 6.27 23.31
C TYR A 150 12.88 6.45 24.22
N GLU A 151 12.48 7.68 24.52
CA GLU A 151 11.30 8.00 25.33
C GLU A 151 10.00 7.60 24.64
N VAL A 152 9.87 7.90 23.33
CA VAL A 152 8.71 7.51 22.50
C VAL A 152 8.64 5.99 22.39
N LEU A 153 9.79 5.34 22.26
CA LEU A 153 9.92 3.89 22.22
C LEU A 153 9.41 3.23 23.50
N GLN A 154 9.75 3.79 24.67
CA GLN A 154 9.28 3.30 25.96
C GLN A 154 7.76 3.44 26.12
N GLN A 155 7.20 4.57 25.68
CA GLN A 155 5.75 4.78 25.70
C GLN A 155 5.04 3.75 24.81
N TYR A 156 5.54 3.54 23.58
CA TYR A 156 4.99 2.55 22.67
C TYR A 156 5.04 1.14 23.25
N LYS A 157 6.17 0.73 23.82
CA LYS A 157 6.33 -0.58 24.47
C LYS A 157 5.33 -0.79 25.62
N SER A 158 5.09 0.26 26.41
CA SER A 158 4.14 0.21 27.53
C SER A 158 2.69 0.06 27.08
N GLN A 159 2.34 0.59 25.90
CA GLN A 159 0.97 0.61 25.38
C GLN A 159 0.65 -0.59 24.47
N PHE A 160 1.61 -1.04 23.65
CA PHE A 160 1.37 -1.99 22.56
C PHE A 160 2.20 -3.27 22.65
N GLY A 161 3.02 -3.45 23.69
CA GLY A 161 3.81 -4.65 23.91
C GLY A 161 5.19 -4.63 23.24
N ASN A 162 5.78 -5.82 23.03
CA ASN A 162 7.17 -5.94 22.57
C ASN A 162 7.30 -5.82 21.05
N PHE A 163 8.34 -5.12 20.60
CA PHE A 163 8.85 -5.14 19.23
C PHE A 163 10.36 -5.45 19.27
N TYR A 164 10.89 -6.07 18.21
CA TYR A 164 12.30 -6.41 18.12
C TYR A 164 13.06 -5.30 17.38
N VAL A 165 14.12 -4.80 18.00
CA VAL A 165 15.04 -3.81 17.42
C VAL A 165 16.47 -4.26 17.67
N ASN A 166 17.28 -4.15 16.63
CA ASN A 166 18.73 -4.10 16.80
C ASN A 166 19.08 -2.64 17.14
N ASN A 167 19.54 -2.40 18.36
CA ASN A 167 19.97 -1.09 18.82
C ASN A 167 21.46 -0.91 18.52
N PHE A 168 21.80 0.20 17.88
CA PHE A 168 23.18 0.70 17.81
C PHE A 168 23.19 2.07 18.47
N GLU A 169 24.00 2.22 19.51
CA GLU A 169 24.23 3.53 20.10
C GLU A 169 25.20 4.29 19.19
N VAL A 170 24.69 5.32 18.53
CA VAL A 170 25.47 6.20 17.65
C VAL A 170 25.46 7.59 18.26
N GLU A 171 26.59 7.98 18.84
CA GLU A 171 26.81 9.33 19.33
C GLU A 171 27.68 10.09 18.34
N TRP A 172 27.14 11.17 17.77
CA TRP A 172 27.92 12.09 16.95
C TRP A 172 28.62 13.12 17.83
N HIS A 173 29.89 13.39 17.55
CA HIS A 173 30.64 14.44 18.25
C HIS A 173 29.93 15.80 18.12
N ALA A 174 30.01 16.66 19.15
CA ALA A 174 29.31 17.96 19.20
C ALA A 174 29.56 18.85 17.98
N GLN A 175 30.74 18.76 17.36
CA GLN A 175 31.07 19.50 16.13
C GLN A 175 30.25 19.06 14.90
N SER A 176 29.58 17.92 14.94
CA SER A 176 28.79 17.39 13.82
C SER A 176 27.44 18.10 13.67
N TYR A 177 27.03 18.91 14.65
CA TYR A 177 25.75 19.61 14.65
C TYR A 177 25.91 21.06 14.23
N ALA A 178 25.13 21.51 13.23
CA ALA A 178 25.14 22.90 12.77
C ALA A 178 24.80 23.91 13.90
N ALA A 179 24.03 23.49 14.90
CA ALA A 179 23.71 24.30 16.08
C ALA A 179 24.97 24.74 16.87
N ASN A 180 26.07 23.99 16.78
CA ASN A 180 27.31 24.27 17.49
C ASN A 180 28.35 25.02 16.65
N LYS A 181 28.00 25.48 15.44
CA LYS A 181 28.92 26.17 14.51
C LYS A 181 29.72 27.31 15.16
N ALA A 182 29.10 28.05 16.08
CA ALA A 182 29.76 29.15 16.79
C ALA A 182 30.95 28.70 17.66
N PHE A 183 30.96 27.45 18.12
CA PHE A 183 32.04 26.88 18.94
C PHE A 183 33.17 26.26 18.10
N TYR A 184 32.95 26.05 16.80
CA TYR A 184 33.90 25.41 15.88
C TYR A 184 34.05 26.24 14.59
N PRO A 185 34.57 27.48 14.69
CA PRO A 185 34.59 28.43 13.57
C PRO A 185 35.47 27.99 12.39
N ASP A 186 36.41 27.06 12.61
CA ASP A 186 37.34 26.57 11.59
C ASP A 186 36.73 25.49 10.68
N LEU A 187 35.51 25.02 10.96
CA LEU A 187 34.84 23.98 10.19
C LEU A 187 33.82 24.57 9.21
N ASP A 188 33.76 24.00 8.00
CA ASP A 188 32.71 24.34 7.03
C ASP A 188 31.45 23.52 7.29
N TYR A 189 30.38 24.21 7.66
CA TYR A 189 29.05 23.64 7.91
C TYR A 189 28.12 23.72 6.69
N SER A 190 28.59 24.19 5.53
CA SER A 190 27.75 24.47 4.36
C SER A 190 26.87 23.29 3.94
N GLU A 191 27.41 22.07 3.88
CA GLU A 191 26.65 20.87 3.52
C GLU A 191 25.68 20.40 4.63
N VAL A 192 26.03 20.59 5.90
CA VAL A 192 25.15 20.29 7.04
C VAL A 192 23.98 21.27 7.06
N GLU A 193 24.21 22.55 6.82
CA GLU A 193 23.16 23.57 6.73
C GLU A 193 22.25 23.34 5.52
N LYS A 194 22.80 22.96 4.36
CA LYS A 194 22.01 22.61 3.15
C LYS A 194 21.13 21.38 3.36
N SER A 195 21.61 20.39 4.11
CA SER A 195 20.88 19.15 4.40
C SER A 195 19.93 19.28 5.60
N THR A 196 20.12 20.26 6.48
CA THR A 196 19.24 20.51 7.62
C THR A 196 17.94 21.15 7.15
N ARG A 197 16.82 20.45 7.33
CA ARG A 197 15.47 20.96 7.00
C ARG A 197 14.58 20.95 8.23
N LYS A 198 13.55 21.80 8.22
CA LYS A 198 12.52 21.80 9.27
C LYS A 198 11.41 20.83 8.89
N GLN A 199 11.14 19.87 9.75
CA GLN A 199 9.98 19.00 9.66
C GLN A 199 8.72 19.79 10.05
N LYS A 200 7.63 19.68 9.29
CA LYS A 200 6.35 20.28 9.71
C LYS A 200 5.77 19.49 10.87
N GLN A 201 5.29 20.20 11.88
CA GLN A 201 4.59 19.61 13.01
C GLN A 201 3.10 19.48 12.67
N TYR A 202 2.50 18.34 13.04
CA TYR A 202 1.07 18.07 12.85
C TYR A 202 0.42 17.76 14.19
N ASP A 203 -0.79 18.28 14.41
CA ASP A 203 -1.62 17.88 15.54
C ASP A 203 -2.21 16.49 15.25
N PHE A 204 -1.92 15.52 16.12
CA PHE A 204 -2.43 14.15 15.99
C PHE A 204 -3.88 14.07 16.51
N VAL A 205 -4.83 13.77 15.62
CA VAL A 205 -6.27 14.00 15.88
C VAL A 205 -7.07 12.75 16.28
N GLY A 206 -6.50 11.55 16.43
CA GLY A 206 -7.30 10.40 16.86
C GLY A 206 -6.68 9.00 16.72
N PRO A 207 -7.40 7.95 17.18
CA PRO A 207 -6.88 6.59 17.39
C PRO A 207 -6.55 5.84 16.10
N PHE A 208 -7.17 6.22 14.99
CA PHE A 208 -6.75 5.80 13.66
C PHE A 208 -6.05 7.00 13.02
N PRO A 209 -4.79 6.86 12.58
CA PRO A 209 -3.98 8.00 12.20
C PRO A 209 -4.56 8.83 11.04
N PHE A 210 -5.55 8.31 10.29
CA PHE A 210 -6.00 8.90 9.04
C PHE A 210 -7.52 8.85 8.76
N ALA A 211 -8.34 8.34 9.69
CA ALA A 211 -9.80 8.42 9.53
C ALA A 211 -10.27 9.84 9.86
N ARG A 212 -10.38 10.72 8.87
CA ARG A 212 -11.20 11.93 9.04
C ARG A 212 -12.64 11.47 9.25
N ILE A 213 -13.35 12.09 10.19
CA ILE A 213 -14.80 11.95 10.30
C ILE A 213 -15.36 12.27 8.92
N VAL A 214 -16.00 11.30 8.28
CA VAL A 214 -16.68 11.51 6.99
C VAL A 214 -17.73 12.58 7.25
N ASP A 215 -17.55 13.74 6.61
CA ASP A 215 -18.45 14.86 6.78
C ASP A 215 -19.77 14.50 6.09
N LYS A 216 -20.94 14.88 6.63
CA LYS A 216 -22.25 14.44 6.08
C LYS A 216 -22.42 14.72 4.58
N LYS A 217 -21.72 15.73 4.06
CA LYS A 217 -21.67 16.14 2.64
C LYS A 217 -20.91 15.16 1.73
N ASP A 218 -20.07 14.30 2.31
CA ASP A 218 -19.23 13.33 1.60
C ASP A 218 -19.90 11.95 1.52
N LEU A 219 -21.07 11.78 2.14
CA LEU A 219 -21.89 10.57 2.03
C LEU A 219 -22.76 10.63 0.76
N PRO A 220 -22.97 9.50 0.06
CA PRO A 220 -23.87 9.45 -1.09
C PRO A 220 -25.29 9.84 -0.68
N VAL A 221 -25.96 10.61 -1.54
CA VAL A 221 -27.35 11.03 -1.33
C VAL A 221 -28.24 9.80 -1.46
N VAL A 222 -28.76 9.32 -0.34
CA VAL A 222 -29.78 8.26 -0.35
C VAL A 222 -31.06 8.87 -0.93
N ASN A 223 -31.35 8.60 -2.19
CA ASN A 223 -32.68 8.85 -2.73
C ASN A 223 -33.61 7.78 -2.16
N GLU A 224 -34.43 8.16 -1.17
CA GLU A 224 -35.53 7.35 -0.69
C GLU A 224 -36.51 7.10 -1.85
N VAL A 225 -36.75 5.82 -2.15
CA VAL A 225 -37.79 5.35 -3.09
C VAL A 225 -39.03 4.96 -2.29
#